data_AF-A0A0A1U4T6-F1
#
_entry.id   AF-A0A0A1U4T6-F1
#
_cell.length_a   1.000
_cell.length_b   1.000
_cell.length_c   1.000
_cell.angle_alpha   90.00
_cell.angle_beta   90.00
_cell.angle_gamma   90.00
#
_symmetry.space_group_name_H-M   'P 1'
#
loop_
_entity.id
_entity.type
_entity.pdbx_description
1 polymer ?
#
loop_
_entity_poly.entity_id
_entity_poly.type
_entity_poly.pdbx_seq_one_letter_code
_entity_poly.pdbx_strand_id
1 'polypeptide(L)'
;MSIILVLVALTVASGKCLTNEMYRNMLDERFLMEDKLVKLDARIREIEDIERITEDRLSFLKQQEGYAISKRAIKDLKKQEKRVVADLVASKFKKDHILRMLRKTLMNVPLRAREEIVRSAHLENRMDQIMSPLERADKMVDKILHETFKGKKNNKSK
;
A
#
# COMPACT_ATOMS: atom_id res chain seq x y z
N MET A 1 -10.85 57.24 10.75
CA MET A 1 -9.80 56.23 10.44
C MET A 1 -9.91 54.96 11.29
N SER A 2 -10.41 55.01 12.52
CA SER A 2 -10.38 53.86 13.46
C SER A 2 -11.27 52.67 13.05
N ILE A 3 -12.43 52.89 12.43
CA ILE A 3 -13.37 51.81 12.05
C ILE A 3 -12.84 50.96 10.89
N ILE A 4 -12.15 51.57 9.92
CA ILE A 4 -11.60 50.87 8.75
C ILE A 4 -10.47 49.92 9.19
N LEU A 5 -9.62 50.34 10.13
CA LEU A 5 -8.56 49.50 10.70
C LEU A 5 -9.13 48.28 11.46
N VAL A 6 -10.23 48.47 12.18
CA VAL A 6 -10.92 47.38 12.91
C VAL A 6 -11.53 46.36 11.94
N LEU A 7 -12.14 46.83 10.84
CA LEU A 7 -12.68 45.95 9.79
C LEU A 7 -11.58 45.14 9.09
N VAL A 8 -10.45 45.77 8.76
CA VAL A 8 -9.29 45.07 8.18
C VAL A 8 -8.75 44.03 9.15
N ALA A 9 -8.62 44.36 10.44
CA ALA A 9 -8.18 43.40 11.46
C ALA A 9 -9.13 42.19 11.61
N LEU A 10 -10.45 42.42 11.58
CA LEU A 10 -11.46 41.35 11.63
C LEU A 10 -11.43 40.45 10.38
N THR A 11 -11.23 41.01 9.19
CA THR A 11 -11.10 40.21 7.95
C THR A 11 -9.82 39.37 7.92
N VAL A 12 -8.71 39.90 8.43
CA VAL A 12 -7.44 39.14 8.54
C VAL A 12 -7.54 38.05 9.60
N ALA A 13 -8.18 38.31 10.74
CA ALA A 13 -8.38 37.32 11.79
C ALA A 13 -9.32 36.18 11.35
N SER A 14 -10.43 36.49 10.69
CA SER A 14 -11.36 35.49 10.13
C SER A 14 -10.72 34.67 9.00
N GLY A 15 -9.95 35.32 8.11
CA GLY A 15 -9.16 34.63 7.08
C GLY A 15 -8.13 33.66 7.68
N LYS A 16 -7.40 34.08 8.72
CA LYS A 16 -6.46 33.22 9.44
C LYS A 16 -7.15 32.04 10.13
N CYS A 17 -8.31 32.26 10.75
CA CYS A 17 -9.09 31.20 11.39
C CYS A 17 -9.52 30.14 10.37
N LEU A 18 -10.09 30.57 9.24
CA LEU A 18 -10.54 29.68 8.16
C LEU A 18 -9.37 28.87 7.56
N THR A 19 -8.22 29.51 7.32
CA THR A 19 -7.03 28.80 6.82
C THR A 19 -6.47 27.79 7.82
N ASN A 20 -6.55 28.08 9.12
CA ASN A 20 -6.04 27.19 10.16
C ASN A 20 -6.94 25.97 10.35
N GLU A 21 -8.27 26.15 10.30
CA GLU A 21 -9.23 25.05 10.30
C GLU A 21 -9.10 24.17 9.06
N MET A 22 -9.00 24.76 7.86
CA MET A 22 -8.78 23.99 6.63
C MET A 22 -7.47 23.20 6.66
N TYR A 23 -6.39 23.80 7.17
CA TYR A 23 -5.10 23.13 7.27
C TYR A 23 -5.13 21.97 8.27
N ARG A 24 -5.79 22.15 9.43
CA ARG A 24 -6.01 21.08 10.41
C ARG A 24 -6.81 19.93 9.81
N ASN A 25 -7.91 20.24 9.11
CA ASN A 25 -8.75 19.21 8.48
C ASN A 25 -7.96 18.42 7.43
N MET A 26 -7.13 19.08 6.61
CA MET A 26 -6.27 18.38 5.64
C MET A 26 -5.21 17.48 6.31
N LEU A 27 -4.64 17.93 7.43
CA LEU A 27 -3.68 17.12 8.19
C LEU A 27 -4.37 15.91 8.83
N ASP A 28 -5.54 16.10 9.43
CA ASP A 28 -6.33 15.02 10.04
C ASP A 28 -6.74 13.98 8.99
N GLU A 29 -7.18 14.41 7.80
CA GLU A 29 -7.48 13.51 6.69
C GLU A 29 -6.25 12.73 6.22
N ARG A 30 -5.08 13.38 6.18
CA ARG A 30 -3.82 12.72 5.85
C ARG A 30 -3.45 11.66 6.89
N PHE A 31 -3.53 11.98 8.18
CA PHE A 31 -3.23 11.03 9.25
C PHE A 31 -4.19 9.83 9.24
N LEU A 32 -5.49 10.06 9.04
CA LEU A 32 -6.49 9.00 8.93
C LEU A 32 -6.22 8.08 7.73
N MET A 33 -5.75 8.64 6.61
CA MET A 33 -5.36 7.87 5.45
C MET A 33 -4.10 7.04 5.72
N GLU A 34 -3.06 7.63 6.31
CA GLU A 34 -1.83 6.94 6.67
C GLU A 34 -2.12 5.77 7.63
N ASP A 35 -2.90 5.98 8.69
CA ASP A 35 -3.32 4.94 9.63
C ASP A 35 -4.08 3.80 8.94
N LYS A 36 -5.01 4.14 8.04
CA LYS A 36 -5.74 3.14 7.25
C LYS A 36 -4.81 2.30 6.37
N LEU A 37 -3.82 2.93 5.74
CA LEU A 37 -2.85 2.26 4.87
C LEU A 37 -1.94 1.33 5.68
N VAL A 38 -1.48 1.76 6.85
CA VAL A 38 -0.69 0.94 7.78
C VAL A 38 -1.50 -0.28 8.25
N LYS A 39 -2.77 -0.09 8.60
CA LYS A 39 -3.66 -1.20 9.00
C LYS A 39 -3.87 -2.22 7.88
N LEU A 40 -4.01 -1.76 6.64
CA LEU A 40 -4.12 -2.65 5.48
C LEU A 40 -2.84 -3.44 5.26
N ASP A 41 -1.67 -2.81 5.38
CA ASP A 41 -0.38 -3.51 5.25
C ASP A 41 -0.15 -4.52 6.38
N ALA A 42 -0.45 -4.15 7.63
CA ALA A 42 -0.39 -5.07 8.76
C ALA A 42 -1.26 -6.31 8.52
N ARG A 43 -2.48 -6.11 8.00
CA ARG A 43 -3.38 -7.21 7.67
C ARG A 43 -2.87 -8.08 6.52
N ILE A 44 -2.17 -7.51 5.55
CA ILE A 44 -1.51 -8.29 4.48
C ILE A 44 -0.42 -9.17 5.08
N ARG A 45 0.43 -8.63 5.96
CA ARG A 45 1.50 -9.39 6.63
C ARG A 45 0.95 -10.55 7.45
N GLU A 46 -0.13 -10.33 8.20
CA GLU A 46 -0.81 -11.39 8.94
C GLU A 46 -1.27 -12.54 8.02
N ILE A 47 -1.80 -12.20 6.83
CA ILE A 47 -2.24 -13.22 5.87
C ILE A 47 -1.03 -13.93 5.25
N GLU A 48 0.06 -13.23 4.95
CA GLU A 48 1.30 -13.84 4.45
C GLU A 48 1.91 -14.83 5.45
N ASP A 49 1.85 -14.52 6.74
CA ASP A 49 2.28 -15.44 7.80
C ASP A 49 1.37 -16.68 7.86
N ILE A 50 0.05 -16.51 7.73
CA ILE A 50 -0.90 -17.63 7.63
C ILE A 50 -0.61 -18.48 6.39
N GLU A 51 -0.35 -17.86 5.24
CA GLU A 51 0.01 -18.56 4.00
C GLU A 51 1.27 -19.39 4.21
N ARG A 52 2.32 -18.83 4.83
CA ARG A 52 3.57 -19.55 5.14
C ARG A 52 3.32 -20.76 6.02
N ILE A 53 2.61 -20.59 7.14
CA ILE A 53 2.28 -21.70 8.06
C ILE A 53 1.47 -22.79 7.34
N THR A 54 0.56 -22.39 6.44
CA THR A 54 -0.28 -23.31 5.67
C THR A 54 0.55 -24.07 4.62
N GLU A 55 1.49 -23.40 3.95
CA GLU A 55 2.43 -24.01 3.00
C GLU A 55 3.38 -24.99 3.71
N ASP A 56 3.88 -24.64 4.90
CA ASP A 56 4.69 -25.53 5.73
C ASP A 56 3.90 -26.79 6.12
N ARG A 57 2.65 -26.63 6.58
CA ARG A 57 1.74 -27.75 6.88
C ARG A 57 1.49 -28.62 5.66
N LEU A 58 1.33 -28.02 4.48
CA LEU A 58 1.14 -28.75 3.24
C LEU A 58 2.38 -29.58 2.89
N SER A 59 3.59 -29.02 3.04
CA SER A 59 4.84 -29.73 2.81
C SER A 59 5.00 -30.93 3.75
N PHE A 60 4.64 -30.75 5.03
CA PHE A 60 4.67 -31.80 6.02
C PHE A 60 3.71 -32.95 5.70
N LEU A 61 2.48 -32.64 5.27
CA LEU A 61 1.51 -33.66 4.86
C LEU A 61 1.99 -34.47 3.64
N LYS A 62 2.62 -33.80 2.67
CA LYS A 62 3.22 -34.48 1.50
C LYS A 62 4.37 -35.39 1.89
N GLN A 63 5.20 -34.95 2.83
CA GLN A 63 6.27 -35.77 3.37
C GLN A 63 5.70 -37.01 4.10
N GLN A 64 4.67 -36.83 4.93
CA GLN A 64 3.99 -37.95 5.61
C GLN A 64 3.36 -38.94 4.63
N GLU A 65 2.83 -38.47 3.49
CA GLU A 65 2.32 -39.37 2.44
C GLU A 65 3.43 -40.28 1.91
N GLY A 66 4.63 -39.75 1.69
CA GLY A 66 5.79 -40.52 1.23
C GLY A 66 6.24 -41.62 2.18
N TYR A 67 5.97 -41.48 3.48
CA TYR A 67 6.29 -42.48 4.51
C TYR A 67 5.10 -43.35 4.93
N ALA A 68 3.91 -43.13 4.35
CA ALA A 68 2.71 -43.82 4.77
C ALA A 68 2.68 -45.28 4.28
N ILE A 69 2.52 -46.22 5.22
CA ILE A 69 2.58 -47.67 4.92
C ILE A 69 1.21 -48.21 4.46
N SER A 70 0.10 -47.55 4.82
CA SER A 70 -1.25 -48.04 4.53
C SER A 70 -2.01 -47.17 3.53
N LYS A 71 -2.79 -47.82 2.63
CA LYS A 71 -3.68 -47.13 1.69
C LYS A 71 -4.72 -46.25 2.38
N ARG A 72 -5.16 -46.63 3.59
CA ARG A 72 -6.11 -45.85 4.39
C ARG A 72 -5.46 -44.56 4.90
N ALA A 73 -4.25 -44.62 5.44
CA ALA A 73 -3.50 -43.45 5.88
C ALA A 73 -3.22 -42.49 4.72
N ILE A 74 -2.81 -43.00 3.55
CA ILE A 74 -2.62 -42.18 2.33
C ILE A 74 -3.92 -41.45 1.95
N LYS A 75 -5.06 -42.14 1.99
CA LYS A 75 -6.37 -41.54 1.67
C LYS A 75 -6.73 -40.41 2.63
N ASP A 76 -6.47 -40.59 3.93
CA ASP A 76 -6.75 -39.59 4.95
C ASP A 76 -5.81 -38.38 4.81
N LEU A 77 -4.52 -38.60 4.54
CA LEU A 77 -3.54 -37.55 4.26
C LEU A 77 -3.94 -36.72 3.04
N LYS A 78 -4.34 -37.35 1.92
CA LYS A 78 -4.84 -36.63 0.73
C LYS A 78 -6.10 -35.81 1.02
N LYS A 79 -6.96 -36.29 1.92
CA LYS A 79 -8.15 -35.55 2.33
C LYS A 79 -7.77 -34.32 3.15
N GLN A 80 -6.78 -34.43 4.03
CA GLN A 80 -6.24 -33.29 4.78
C GLN A 80 -5.52 -32.31 3.86
N GLU A 81 -4.71 -32.80 2.91
CA GLU A 81 -4.00 -31.98 1.92
C GLU A 81 -4.99 -31.11 1.14
N LYS A 82 -6.07 -31.70 0.61
CA LYS A 82 -7.11 -30.95 -0.12
C LYS A 82 -7.74 -29.83 0.71
N ARG A 83 -7.92 -30.04 2.02
CA ARG A 83 -8.45 -29.01 2.93
C ARG A 83 -7.45 -27.88 3.12
N VAL A 84 -6.19 -28.22 3.39
CA VAL A 84 -5.10 -27.25 3.56
C VAL A 84 -4.89 -26.43 2.27
N VAL A 85 -4.98 -27.05 1.10
CA VAL A 85 -4.93 -26.34 -0.19
C VAL A 85 -6.10 -25.38 -0.34
N ALA A 86 -7.32 -25.79 0.03
CA ALA A 86 -8.48 -24.89 -0.01
C ALA A 86 -8.31 -23.69 0.93
N ASP A 87 -7.77 -23.91 2.14
CA ASP A 87 -7.47 -22.84 3.11
C ASP A 87 -6.41 -21.88 2.56
N LEU A 88 -5.35 -22.40 1.92
CA LEU A 88 -4.30 -21.60 1.29
C LEU A 88 -4.87 -20.73 0.16
N VAL A 89 -5.71 -21.30 -0.69
CA VAL A 89 -6.38 -20.57 -1.78
C VAL A 89 -7.28 -19.47 -1.21
N ALA A 90 -8.05 -19.76 -0.16
CA ALA A 90 -8.89 -18.76 0.50
C ALA A 90 -8.07 -17.61 1.11
N SER A 91 -6.93 -17.91 1.72
CA SER A 91 -5.99 -16.89 2.24
C SER A 91 -5.42 -16.03 1.11
N LYS A 92 -5.00 -16.63 -0.01
CA LYS A 92 -4.52 -15.89 -1.20
C LYS A 92 -5.59 -14.94 -1.75
N PHE A 93 -6.84 -15.39 -1.84
CA PHE A 93 -7.95 -14.53 -2.25
C PHE A 93 -8.19 -13.35 -1.29
N LYS A 94 -8.09 -13.58 0.03
CA LYS A 94 -8.19 -12.51 1.03
C LYS A 94 -7.05 -11.51 0.88
N LYS A 95 -5.81 -11.99 0.68
CA LYS A 95 -4.64 -11.14 0.44
C LYS A 95 -4.84 -10.25 -0.78
N ASP A 96 -5.24 -10.85 -1.91
CA ASP A 96 -5.49 -10.13 -3.16
C ASP A 96 -6.62 -9.10 -3.05
N HIS A 97 -7.64 -9.38 -2.25
CA HIS A 97 -8.69 -8.41 -1.96
C HIS A 97 -8.14 -7.19 -1.21
N ILE A 98 -7.32 -7.41 -0.18
CA ILE A 98 -6.74 -6.33 0.62
C ILE A 98 -5.69 -5.55 -0.18
N LEU A 99 -4.87 -6.22 -0.98
CA LEU A 99 -3.94 -5.56 -1.91
C LEU A 99 -4.66 -4.65 -2.90
N ARG A 100 -5.83 -5.06 -3.43
CA ARG A 100 -6.66 -4.20 -4.28
C ARG A 100 -7.22 -3.00 -3.52
N MET A 101 -7.61 -3.16 -2.26
CA MET A 101 -8.04 -2.04 -1.41
C MET A 101 -6.89 -1.05 -1.13
N LEU A 102 -5.70 -1.57 -0.84
CA LEU A 102 -4.49 -0.76 -0.64
C LEU A 102 -4.18 0.04 -1.91
N ARG A 103 -4.18 -0.63 -3.08
CA ARG A 103 -4.03 0.02 -4.38
C ARG A 103 -5.05 1.14 -4.60
N LYS A 104 -6.34 0.84 -4.41
CA LYS A 104 -7.42 1.82 -4.66
C LYS A 104 -7.26 3.05 -3.76
N THR A 105 -6.91 2.83 -2.49
CA THR A 105 -6.71 3.91 -1.52
C THR A 105 -5.53 4.79 -1.93
N LEU A 106 -4.40 4.20 -2.32
CA LEU A 106 -3.21 4.94 -2.76
C LEU A 106 -3.39 5.63 -4.12
N MET A 107 -4.08 4.99 -5.07
CA MET A 107 -4.27 5.54 -6.42
C MET A 107 -5.22 6.73 -6.46
N ASN A 108 -6.11 6.86 -5.46
CA ASN A 108 -6.96 8.05 -5.28
C ASN A 108 -6.16 9.29 -4.84
N VAL A 109 -4.94 9.10 -4.32
CA VAL A 109 -4.07 10.21 -3.92
C VAL A 109 -3.32 10.76 -5.13
N PRO A 110 -3.22 12.11 -5.29
CA PRO A 110 -2.38 12.74 -6.29
C PRO A 110 -0.92 12.25 -6.20
N LEU A 111 -0.26 12.08 -7.35
CA LEU A 111 1.06 11.45 -7.46
C LEU A 111 2.10 12.02 -6.48
N ARG A 112 2.16 13.35 -6.34
CA ARG A 112 3.12 14.03 -5.47
C ARG A 112 2.93 13.69 -3.99
N ALA A 113 1.67 13.70 -3.52
CA ALA A 113 1.35 13.36 -2.14
C ALA A 113 1.45 11.85 -1.88
N ARG A 114 1.20 11.02 -2.90
CA ARG A 114 1.31 9.57 -2.81
C ARG A 114 2.73 9.12 -2.44
N GLU A 115 3.76 9.72 -3.04
CA GLU A 115 5.14 9.36 -2.73
C GLU A 115 5.52 9.69 -1.29
N GLU A 116 5.01 10.79 -0.76
CA GLU A 116 5.24 11.20 0.62
C GLU A 116 4.54 10.24 1.60
N ILE A 117 3.28 9.90 1.32
CA ILE A 117 2.48 8.95 2.12
C ILE A 117 3.07 7.53 2.07
N VAL A 118 3.57 7.10 0.90
CA VAL A 118 4.21 5.78 0.77
C VAL A 118 5.46 5.69 1.62
N ARG A 119 6.25 6.77 1.69
CA ARG A 119 7.44 6.83 2.56
C ARG A 119 7.08 6.91 4.04
N SER A 120 6.08 7.71 4.41
CA SER A 120 5.67 7.84 5.82
C SER A 120 5.05 6.55 6.37
N ALA A 121 4.30 5.83 5.55
CA ALA A 121 3.67 4.56 5.92
C ALA A 121 4.58 3.32 5.67
N HIS A 122 5.82 3.51 5.20
CA HIS A 122 6.76 2.43 4.88
C HIS A 122 6.20 1.35 3.92
N LEU A 123 5.52 1.80 2.87
CA LEU A 123 4.84 0.95 1.89
C LEU A 123 5.62 0.76 0.59
N GLU A 124 6.92 1.07 0.57
CA GLU A 124 7.75 1.06 -0.64
C GLU A 124 7.74 -0.33 -1.30
N ASN A 125 8.01 -1.37 -0.50
CA ASN A 125 8.03 -2.76 -0.97
C ASN A 125 6.65 -3.21 -1.49
N ARG A 126 5.57 -2.68 -0.92
CA ARG A 126 4.20 -3.00 -1.34
C ARG A 126 3.83 -2.31 -2.64
N MET A 127 4.31 -1.09 -2.85
CA MET A 127 4.10 -0.39 -4.11
C MET A 127 4.72 -1.11 -5.30
N ASP A 128 5.87 -1.75 -5.11
CA ASP A 128 6.50 -2.56 -6.16
C ASP A 128 5.71 -3.83 -6.48
N GLN A 129 4.95 -4.37 -5.52
CA GLN A 129 4.07 -5.53 -5.74
C GLN A 129 2.75 -5.14 -6.42
N ILE A 130 2.28 -3.91 -6.22
CA ILE A 130 0.95 -3.47 -6.62
C ILE A 130 0.96 -2.67 -7.94
N MET A 131 2.04 -1.97 -8.26
CA MET A 131 2.15 -1.23 -9.52
C MET A 131 2.38 -2.19 -10.69
N SER A 132 1.61 -1.97 -11.76
CA SER A 132 1.79 -2.73 -13.00
C SER A 132 3.20 -2.48 -13.59
N PRO A 133 3.75 -3.45 -14.32
CA PRO A 133 4.99 -3.25 -15.06
C PRO A 133 4.96 -2.03 -15.98
N LEU A 134 3.78 -1.73 -16.57
CA LEU A 134 3.55 -0.56 -17.42
C LEU A 134 3.60 0.77 -16.64
N GLU A 135 2.96 0.88 -15.48
CA GLU A 135 3.04 2.08 -14.64
C GLU A 135 4.47 2.30 -14.07
N ARG A 136 5.25 1.23 -13.91
CA ARG A 136 6.69 1.31 -13.60
C ARG A 136 7.51 1.85 -14.76
N ALA A 137 7.20 1.43 -15.99
CA ALA A 137 7.86 1.92 -17.19
C ALA A 137 7.62 3.41 -17.42
N ASP A 138 6.37 3.89 -17.26
CA ASP A 138 6.04 5.32 -17.38
C ASP A 138 6.82 6.17 -16.37
N LYS A 139 6.92 5.72 -15.11
CA LYS A 139 7.75 6.42 -14.10
C LYS A 139 9.24 6.44 -14.45
N MET A 140 9.77 5.34 -15.01
CA MET A 140 11.16 5.30 -15.47
C MET A 140 11.39 6.26 -16.64
N VAL A 141 10.48 6.27 -17.62
CA VAL A 141 10.56 7.17 -18.78
C VAL A 141 10.47 8.63 -18.35
N ASP A 142 9.54 8.98 -17.46
CA ASP A 142 9.43 10.34 -16.91
C ASP A 142 10.69 10.76 -16.16
N LYS A 143 11.28 9.85 -15.38
CA LYS A 143 12.53 10.12 -14.65
C LYS A 143 13.71 10.35 -15.60
N ILE A 144 13.85 9.51 -16.63
CA ILE A 144 14.87 9.66 -17.68
C ILE A 144 14.68 10.98 -18.42
N LEU A 145 13.46 11.31 -18.85
CA LEU A 145 13.16 12.57 -19.52
C LEU A 145 13.53 13.76 -18.64
N HIS A 146 13.12 13.77 -17.36
CA HIS A 146 13.45 14.85 -16.44
C HIS A 146 14.95 15.05 -16.20
N GLU A 147 15.72 13.96 -16.09
CA GLU A 147 17.19 14.02 -15.98
C GLU A 147 17.83 14.54 -17.26
N THR A 148 17.35 14.09 -18.43
CA THR A 148 17.86 14.54 -19.73
C THR A 148 17.56 16.04 -19.97
N PHE A 149 16.40 16.52 -19.57
CA PHE A 149 16.03 17.95 -19.67
C PHE A 149 16.78 18.84 -18.66
N LYS A 150 17.08 18.34 -17.45
CA LYS A 150 17.98 19.03 -16.50
C LYS A 150 19.41 19.11 -17.04
N GLY A 151 19.93 18.02 -17.61
CA GLY A 151 21.27 18.00 -18.22
C GLY A 151 21.42 18.96 -19.40
N LYS A 152 20.40 19.09 -20.26
CA LYS A 152 20.40 20.04 -21.39
C LYS A 152 20.34 21.51 -20.96
N LYS A 153 19.73 21.84 -19.82
CA LYS A 153 19.72 23.23 -19.30
C LYS A 153 21.10 23.68 -18.81
N ASN A 154 21.90 22.78 -18.25
CA ASN A 154 23.25 23.10 -17.77
C ASN A 154 24.29 23.26 -18.90
N ASN A 155 24.06 22.64 -20.07
CA ASN A 155 24.97 22.75 -21.22
C ASN A 155 24.68 23.94 -22.16
N LYS A 156 23.66 24.77 -21.87
CA LYS A 156 23.38 26.00 -22.63
C LYS A 156 23.92 27.29 -21.96
N SER A 157 24.60 27.16 -20.83
CA SER A 157 25.23 28.29 -20.08
C SER A 157 26.76 28.30 -20.16
N LYS A 158 27.35 27.72 -21.21
CA LYS A 158 28.78 27.90 -21.53
C LYS A 158 28.94 28.56 -22.89
#